data_AF-A0A941NFD0-F1
#
_entry.id   AF-A0A941NFD0-F1
#
_cell.length_a   1.000
_cell.length_b   1.000
_cell.length_c   1.000
_cell.angle_alpha   90.00
_cell.angle_beta   90.00
_cell.angle_gamma   90.00
#
_symmetry.space_group_name_H-M   'P 1'
#
loop_
_entity.id
_entity.type
_entity.pdbx_description
1 polymer ?
#
loop_
_entity_poly.entity_id
_entity_poly.type
_entity_poly.pdbx_seq_one_letter_code
_entity_poly.pdbx_strand_id
1 'polypeptide(L)'
;MAKTRLGSAKKDTAFGRDLIAAAREALAHKRGKIALPVRVIEEMPASRVKEIRKKVAKSPKEFERRFGVPARTLEGWEQNKKIDVAGRVLLKVIEKNPKAVERALAEA
;
A
#
# COMPACT_ATOMS: atom_id res chain seq x y z
N MET A 1 -28.12 20.81 47.35
CA MET A 1 -26.71 20.52 46.98
C MET A 1 -26.53 19.01 46.83
N ALA A 2 -26.95 18.41 45.71
CA ALA A 2 -26.76 16.98 45.46
C ALA A 2 -25.46 16.78 44.67
N LYS A 3 -24.41 16.30 45.33
CA LYS A 3 -23.17 15.88 44.65
C LYS A 3 -23.46 14.56 43.96
N THR A 4 -23.64 14.59 42.64
CA THR A 4 -23.63 13.39 41.79
C THR A 4 -22.30 12.69 41.99
N ARG A 5 -22.28 11.60 42.76
CA ARG A 5 -21.15 10.68 42.80
C ARG A 5 -21.03 10.09 41.40
N LEU A 6 -20.07 10.55 40.60
CA LEU A 6 -19.57 9.73 39.50
C LEU A 6 -19.06 8.45 40.15
N GLY A 7 -19.83 7.37 40.02
CA GLY A 7 -19.45 6.05 40.47
C GLY A 7 -18.08 5.72 39.88
N SER A 8 -17.16 5.27 40.74
CA SER A 8 -15.83 4.79 40.36
C SER A 8 -15.98 3.71 39.29
N ALA A 9 -15.76 4.06 38.01
CA ALA A 9 -15.66 3.07 36.95
C ALA A 9 -14.54 2.09 37.35
N LYS A 10 -14.83 0.78 37.33
CA LYS A 10 -13.83 -0.24 37.66
C LYS A 10 -12.57 -0.01 36.81
N LYS A 11 -11.46 0.31 37.49
CA LYS A 11 -10.19 0.69 36.85
C LYS A 11 -9.54 -0.46 36.06
N ASP A 12 -9.92 -1.71 36.34
CA ASP A 12 -9.42 -2.91 35.69
C ASP A 12 -10.55 -3.71 35.01
N THR A 13 -10.99 -3.23 33.84
CA THR A 13 -11.87 -4.00 32.97
C THR A 13 -11.05 -4.93 32.07
N ALA A 14 -11.65 -6.04 31.61
CA ALA A 14 -11.02 -6.90 30.61
C ALA A 14 -10.61 -6.10 29.37
N PHE A 15 -11.53 -5.28 28.84
CA PHE A 15 -11.28 -4.37 27.73
C PHE A 15 -10.10 -3.41 27.99
N GLY A 16 -9.99 -2.83 29.19
CA GLY A 16 -8.87 -1.95 29.55
C GLY A 16 -7.53 -2.68 29.54
N ARG A 17 -7.49 -3.93 30.02
CA ARG A 17 -6.29 -4.77 29.96
C ARG A 17 -5.89 -5.10 28.52
N ASP A 18 -6.86 -5.41 27.68
CA ASP A 18 -6.62 -5.71 26.25
C ASP A 18 -6.11 -4.47 25.50
N LEU A 19 -6.67 -3.29 25.79
CA LEU A 19 -6.21 -2.03 25.20
C LEU A 19 -4.76 -1.70 25.61
N ILE A 20 -4.42 -1.91 26.89
CA ILE A 20 -3.04 -1.74 27.39
C ILE A 20 -2.09 -2.75 26.71
N ALA A 21 -2.52 -4.00 26.54
CA ALA A 21 -1.73 -5.03 25.86
C ALA A 21 -1.46 -4.65 24.40
N ALA A 22 -2.49 -4.27 23.64
CA ALA A 22 -2.36 -3.82 22.26
C ALA A 22 -1.47 -2.57 22.12
N ALA A 23 -1.58 -1.60 23.04
CA ALA A 23 -0.71 -0.42 23.03
C ALA A 23 0.76 -0.76 23.31
N ARG A 24 1.03 -1.72 24.20
CA ARG A 24 2.38 -2.22 24.47
C ARG A 24 2.96 -2.96 23.27
N GLU A 25 2.14 -3.76 22.59
CA GLU A 25 2.50 -4.45 21.36
C GLU A 25 2.85 -3.45 20.24
N ALA A 26 2.01 -2.45 20.00
CA ALA A 26 2.29 -1.38 19.05
C ALA A 26 3.59 -0.62 19.38
N LEU A 27 3.86 -0.35 20.66
CA LEU A 27 5.10 0.28 21.11
C LEU A 27 6.34 -0.60 20.86
N ALA A 28 6.22 -1.91 21.12
CA ALA A 28 7.29 -2.86 20.83
C ALA A 28 7.59 -2.94 19.33
N HIS A 29 6.55 -2.90 18.48
CA HIS A 29 6.71 -2.87 17.04
C HIS A 29 7.41 -1.58 16.56
N LYS A 30 6.94 -0.42 17.04
CA LYS A 30 7.55 0.88 16.72
C LYS A 30 9.03 0.96 17.14
N ARG A 31 9.41 0.25 18.21
CA ARG A 31 10.80 0.16 18.70
C ARG A 31 11.64 -0.90 17.98
N GLY A 32 11.09 -1.60 16.99
CA GLY A 32 11.77 -2.68 16.27
C GLY A 32 11.99 -3.95 17.09
N LYS A 33 11.32 -4.10 18.24
CA LYS A 33 11.44 -5.29 19.11
C LYS A 33 10.59 -6.47 18.63
N ILE A 34 9.49 -6.18 17.93
CA ILE A 34 8.63 -7.18 17.29
C ILE A 34 8.25 -6.68 15.88
N ALA A 35 7.94 -7.60 14.97
CA ALA A 35 7.43 -7.27 13.64
C ALA A 35 5.94 -7.61 13.57
N LEU A 36 5.09 -6.59 13.51
CA LEU A 36 3.68 -6.76 13.18
C LEU A 36 3.53 -6.88 11.65
N PRO A 37 2.52 -7.63 11.17
CA PRO A 37 2.24 -7.73 9.75
C PRO A 37 1.81 -6.35 9.23
N VAL A 38 2.74 -5.69 8.52
CA VAL A 38 2.50 -4.44 7.82
C VAL A 38 2.72 -4.67 6.33
N ARG A 39 1.86 -4.07 5.49
CA ARG A 39 2.07 -4.07 4.04
C ARG A 39 2.58 -2.70 3.61
N VAL A 40 3.88 -2.65 3.35
CA VAL A 40 4.54 -1.44 2.83
C VAL A 40 4.73 -1.59 1.33
N ILE A 41 4.28 -0.59 0.57
CA ILE A 41 4.57 -0.46 -0.85
C ILE A 41 5.71 0.53 -0.99
N GLU A 42 6.91 -0.01 -1.17
CA GLU A 42 8.14 0.76 -1.31
C GLU A 42 8.03 1.80 -2.44
N GLU A 43 8.77 2.91 -2.27
CA GLU A 43 8.93 3.89 -3.33
C GLU A 43 9.57 3.25 -4.56
N MET A 44 9.12 3.69 -5.75
CA MET A 44 9.57 3.11 -7.01
C MET A 44 10.33 4.19 -7.80
N PRO A 45 11.67 4.07 -7.95
CA PRO A 45 12.43 5.04 -8.71
C PRO A 45 12.09 4.94 -10.20
N ALA A 46 12.33 6.03 -10.95
CA ALA A 46 12.00 6.10 -12.38
C ALA A 46 12.68 5.00 -13.21
N SER A 47 13.93 4.64 -12.87
CA SER A 47 14.65 3.51 -13.49
C SER A 47 13.87 2.20 -13.36
N ARG A 48 13.28 1.97 -12.19
CA ARG A 48 12.51 0.77 -11.89
C ARG A 48 11.20 0.70 -12.68
N VAL A 49 10.51 1.83 -12.82
CA VAL A 49 9.31 1.92 -13.67
C VAL A 49 9.66 1.55 -15.11
N LYS A 50 10.78 2.08 -15.63
CA LYS A 50 11.27 1.80 -16.99
C LYS A 50 11.65 0.34 -17.18
N GLU A 51 12.27 -0.29 -16.18
CA GLU A 51 12.55 -1.73 -16.19
C GLU A 51 11.28 -2.57 -16.26
N ILE A 52 10.27 -2.25 -15.42
CA ILE A 52 8.98 -2.96 -15.45
C ILE A 52 8.36 -2.84 -16.84
N ARG A 53 8.26 -1.62 -17.38
CA ARG A 53 7.73 -1.43 -18.73
C ARG A 53 8.48 -2.28 -19.74
N LYS A 54 9.82 -2.21 -19.78
CA LYS A 54 10.63 -2.99 -20.75
C LYS A 54 10.41 -4.50 -20.64
N LYS A 55 10.15 -5.04 -19.45
CA LYS A 55 9.85 -6.47 -19.25
C LYS A 55 8.51 -6.86 -19.87
N VAL A 56 7.52 -5.98 -19.80
CA VAL A 56 6.14 -6.33 -20.19
C VAL A 56 5.68 -5.68 -21.49
N ALA A 57 6.36 -4.68 -22.05
CA ALA A 57 5.95 -3.97 -23.26
C ALA A 57 7.14 -3.29 -23.95
N LYS A 58 7.19 -3.31 -25.30
CA LYS A 58 8.30 -2.73 -26.06
C LYS A 58 8.33 -1.20 -25.99
N SER A 59 7.15 -0.55 -25.89
CA SER A 59 7.02 0.91 -25.80
C SER A 59 5.96 1.36 -24.77
N PRO A 60 5.98 2.64 -24.32
CA PRO A 60 4.91 3.19 -23.48
C PRO A 60 3.52 3.10 -24.12
N LYS A 61 3.44 3.25 -25.45
CA LYS A 61 2.18 3.09 -26.19
C LYS A 61 1.67 1.65 -26.21
N GLU A 62 2.57 0.66 -26.26
CA GLU A 62 2.17 -0.74 -26.10
C GLU A 62 1.71 -1.03 -24.67
N PHE A 63 2.40 -0.46 -23.66
CA PHE A 63 1.99 -0.58 -22.27
C PHE A 63 0.58 -0.01 -22.04
N GLU A 64 0.30 1.15 -22.63
CA GLU A 64 -1.03 1.77 -22.60
C GLU A 64 -2.10 0.86 -23.19
N ARG A 65 -1.88 0.30 -24.39
CA ARG A 65 -2.83 -0.62 -25.02
C ARG A 65 -3.12 -1.88 -24.18
N ARG A 66 -2.12 -2.37 -23.44
CA ARG A 66 -2.23 -3.62 -22.67
C ARG A 66 -2.84 -3.42 -21.28
N PHE A 67 -2.55 -2.31 -20.64
CA PHE A 67 -2.86 -2.11 -19.22
C PHE A 67 -3.69 -0.85 -18.92
N GLY A 68 -4.07 -0.07 -19.94
CA GLY A 68 -4.91 1.12 -19.80
C GLY A 68 -4.23 2.32 -19.12
N VAL A 69 -2.95 2.24 -18.77
CA VAL A 69 -2.19 3.36 -18.21
C VAL A 69 -1.70 4.27 -19.34
N PRO A 70 -2.10 5.56 -19.39
CA PRO A 70 -1.72 6.44 -20.49
C PRO A 70 -0.21 6.51 -20.69
N ALA A 71 0.28 6.44 -21.93
CA ALA A 71 1.72 6.48 -22.23
C ALA A 71 2.38 7.73 -21.62
N ARG A 72 1.70 8.89 -21.67
CA ARG A 72 2.18 10.15 -21.08
C ARG A 72 2.38 10.05 -19.56
N THR A 73 1.51 9.32 -18.88
CA THR A 73 1.59 9.09 -17.43
C THR A 73 2.78 8.19 -17.12
N LEU A 74 2.92 7.09 -17.84
CA LEU A 74 4.04 6.16 -17.67
C LEU A 74 5.39 6.83 -17.97
N GLU A 75 5.48 7.59 -19.06
CA GLU A 75 6.67 8.37 -19.41
C GLU A 75 7.03 9.40 -18.34
N GLY A 76 6.02 10.07 -17.75
CA GLY A 76 6.23 10.94 -16.61
C GLY A 76 6.89 10.20 -15.44
N TRP A 77 6.38 9.01 -15.09
CA TRP A 77 6.97 8.18 -14.04
C TRP A 77 8.39 7.72 -14.38
N GLU A 78 8.66 7.36 -15.65
CA GLU A 78 10.01 7.07 -16.15
C GLU A 78 10.96 8.29 -16.14
N GLN A 79 10.42 9.51 -15.96
CA GLN A 79 11.14 10.79 -15.89
C GLN A 79 11.10 11.40 -14.46
N ASN A 80 10.92 10.58 -13.43
CA ASN A 80 10.90 10.99 -12.02
C ASN A 80 9.67 11.81 -11.57
N LYS A 81 8.58 11.81 -12.34
CA LYS A 81 7.30 12.30 -11.81
C LYS A 81 6.85 11.39 -10.67
N LYS A 82 6.39 12.00 -9.57
CA LYS A 82 5.88 11.27 -8.41
C LYS A 82 4.78 10.29 -8.82
N ILE A 83 4.92 9.05 -8.37
CA ILE A 83 3.93 7.98 -8.50
C ILE A 83 3.23 7.79 -7.17
N ASP A 84 1.90 7.67 -7.20
CA ASP A 84 1.11 7.39 -6.01
C ASP A 84 1.17 5.90 -5.63
N VAL A 85 0.61 5.55 -4.47
CA VAL A 85 0.63 4.17 -3.99
C VAL A 85 -0.12 3.23 -4.94
N ALA A 86 -1.24 3.68 -5.51
CA ALA A 86 -2.05 2.88 -6.43
C ALA A 86 -1.26 2.52 -7.71
N GLY A 87 -0.56 3.48 -8.30
CA GLY A 87 0.30 3.24 -9.46
C GLY A 87 1.42 2.25 -9.15
N ARG A 88 2.06 2.36 -7.97
CA ARG A 88 3.10 1.40 -7.56
C ARG A 88 2.57 -0.01 -7.36
N VAL A 89 1.39 -0.14 -6.75
CA VAL A 89 0.70 -1.43 -6.59
C VAL A 89 0.42 -2.03 -7.97
N LEU A 90 -0.18 -1.26 -8.87
CA LEU A 90 -0.50 -1.72 -10.22
C LEU A 90 0.76 -2.18 -10.98
N LEU A 91 1.83 -1.37 -10.98
CA LEU A 91 3.10 -1.75 -11.62
C LEU A 91 3.69 -3.04 -11.02
N LYS A 92 3.57 -3.25 -9.71
CA LYS A 92 4.02 -4.48 -9.05
C LYS A 92 3.20 -5.70 -9.48
N VAL A 93 1.88 -5.56 -9.59
CA VAL A 93 0.97 -6.62 -10.05
C VAL A 93 1.24 -6.95 -11.52
N ILE A 94 1.38 -5.92 -12.38
CA ILE A 94 1.71 -6.07 -13.80
C ILE A 94 3.05 -6.80 -13.97
N GLU A 95 4.08 -6.45 -13.21
CA GLU A 95 5.36 -7.15 -13.30
C GLU A 95 5.24 -8.64 -12.94
N LYS A 96 4.47 -8.94 -11.88
CA LYS A 96 4.34 -10.31 -11.37
C LYS A 96 3.43 -11.18 -12.22
N ASN A 97 2.34 -10.63 -12.76
CA ASN A 97 1.35 -11.39 -13.53
C ASN A 97 0.64 -10.49 -14.56
N PRO A 98 1.31 -10.13 -15.66
CA PRO A 98 0.73 -9.22 -16.66
C PRO A 98 -0.52 -9.82 -17.31
N LYS A 99 -0.53 -11.13 -17.53
CA LYS A 99 -1.68 -11.85 -18.12
C LYS A 99 -2.94 -11.78 -17.24
N ALA A 100 -2.79 -11.78 -15.91
CA ALA A 100 -3.95 -11.65 -15.03
C ALA A 100 -4.58 -10.26 -15.14
N VAL A 101 -3.76 -9.21 -15.25
CA VAL A 101 -4.25 -7.84 -15.47
C VAL A 101 -4.95 -7.74 -16.83
N GLU A 102 -4.33 -8.26 -17.89
CA GLU A 102 -4.93 -8.29 -19.23
C GLU A 102 -6.29 -9.00 -19.26
N ARG A 103 -6.39 -10.18 -18.62
CA ARG A 103 -7.67 -10.90 -18.52
C ARG A 103 -8.72 -10.09 -17.77
N ALA A 104 -8.36 -9.51 -16.63
CA ALA A 104 -9.28 -8.70 -15.83
C ALA A 104 -9.79 -7.46 -16.59
N LEU A 105 -9.03 -6.94 -17.56
CA LEU A 105 -9.43 -5.81 -18.40
C LEU A 105 -10.18 -6.22 -19.67
N ALA A 106 -10.04 -7.46 -20.14
CA ALA A 106 -10.71 -7.96 -21.34
C ALA A 106 -12.16 -8.40 -21.11
N GLU A 107 -12.56 -8.63 -19.86
CA GLU A 107 -13.91 -9.02 -19.46
C GLU A 107 -14.85 -7.79 -19.24
N ALA A 108 -14.44 -6.60 -19.69
CA ALA A 108 -15.17 -5.34 -19.53
C ALA A 108 -15.75 -4.81 -20.85
#